data_AF-A0A7C0X5C9-F1
#
_entry.id   AF-A0A7C0X5C9-F1
#
_cell.length_a   1.000
_cell.length_b   1.000
_cell.length_c   1.000
_cell.angle_alpha   90.00
_cell.angle_beta   90.00
_cell.angle_gamma   90.00
#
_symmetry.space_group_name_H-M   'P 1'
#
loop_
_entity.id
_entity.type
_entity.pdbx_description
1 polymer ?
#
loop_
_entity_poly.entity_id
_entity_poly.type
_entity_poly.pdbx_seq_one_letter_code
_entity_poly.pdbx_strand_id
1 'polypeptide(L)'
;MISATNTGGDIDVDLYIAIMLPDGSLWFWPEFISEVSPGFSMTPMPRGFSMSDVVFFRMELPGGLPTGTYTWFAMFFGYGSQDAVSNLARSDWTFE
;
A
#
# COMPACT_ATOMS: atom_id res chain seq x y z
N MET A 1 4.86 -0.16 -9.38
CA MET A 1 4.83 1.30 -9.47
C MET A 1 3.43 1.77 -9.13
N ILE A 2 3.28 2.89 -8.42
CA ILE A 2 1.97 3.42 -8.04
C ILE A 2 1.87 4.85 -8.58
N SER A 3 0.67 5.22 -9.03
CA SER A 3 0.30 6.59 -9.36
C SER A 3 -0.91 7.00 -8.52
N ALA A 4 -1.04 8.30 -8.26
CA ALA A 4 -2.22 8.86 -7.61
C ALA A 4 -2.45 10.30 -8.07
N THR A 5 -3.71 10.70 -8.04
CA THR A 5 -4.13 12.06 -8.36
C THR A 5 -5.22 12.50 -7.39
N ASN A 6 -5.05 13.67 -6.76
CA ASN A 6 -6.10 14.28 -5.96
C ASN A 6 -6.90 15.28 -6.82
N THR A 7 -8.13 14.89 -7.17
CA THR A 7 -9.08 15.72 -7.93
C THR A 7 -10.02 16.53 -7.02
N GLY A 8 -9.95 16.34 -5.70
CA GLY A 8 -10.80 16.96 -4.69
C GLY A 8 -10.22 18.23 -4.06
N GLY A 9 -10.53 18.43 -2.77
CA GLY A 9 -9.91 19.45 -1.94
C GLY A 9 -8.61 18.95 -1.31
N ASP A 10 -7.92 19.84 -0.58
CA ASP A 10 -6.77 19.45 0.23
C ASP A 10 -7.18 18.39 1.25
N ILE A 11 -6.36 17.35 1.40
CA ILE A 11 -6.62 16.24 2.32
C ILE A 11 -5.31 15.67 2.86
N ASP A 12 -5.32 15.27 4.12
CA ASP A 12 -4.26 14.43 4.70
C ASP A 12 -4.71 12.98 4.67
N VAL A 13 -3.83 12.08 4.24
CA VAL A 13 -4.14 10.66 4.06
C VAL A 13 -3.18 9.76 4.82
N ASP A 14 -3.69 8.57 5.14
CA ASP A 14 -2.91 7.42 5.55
C ASP A 14 -2.79 6.44 4.37
N LEU A 15 -1.58 5.94 4.10
CA LEU A 15 -1.34 4.90 3.08
C LEU A 15 -1.15 3.55 3.76
N TYR A 16 -2.05 2.62 3.47
CA TYR A 16 -1.93 1.23 3.88
C TYR A 16 -1.42 0.40 2.71
N ILE A 17 -0.43 -0.44 2.98
CA ILE A 17 0.14 -1.38 2.01
C ILE A 17 0.11 -2.76 2.65
N ALA A 18 -0.41 -3.74 1.94
CA ALA A 18 -0.48 -5.11 2.40
C ALA A 18 0.02 -6.08 1.34
N ILE A 19 0.47 -7.24 1.79
CA ILE A 19 0.84 -8.37 0.95
C ILE A 19 0.06 -9.60 1.42
N MET A 20 -0.65 -10.25 0.51
CA MET A 20 -1.22 -11.56 0.70
C MET A 20 -0.21 -12.61 0.23
N LEU A 21 0.17 -13.50 1.14
CA LEU A 21 1.08 -14.61 0.90
C LEU A 21 0.38 -15.75 0.12
N PRO A 22 1.12 -16.73 -0.43
CA PRO A 22 0.54 -17.86 -1.15
C PRO A 22 -0.43 -18.72 -0.33
N ASP A 23 -0.30 -18.72 1.00
CA ASP A 23 -1.20 -19.43 1.92
C ASP A 23 -2.50 -18.66 2.21
N GLY A 24 -2.64 -17.43 1.69
CA GLY A 24 -3.77 -16.54 1.91
C GLY A 24 -3.63 -15.60 3.13
N SER A 25 -2.55 -15.71 3.91
CA SER A 25 -2.28 -14.82 5.03
C SER A 25 -2.00 -13.40 4.55
N LEU A 26 -2.53 -12.39 5.26
CA LEU A 26 -2.37 -10.98 4.91
C LEU A 26 -1.46 -10.27 5.92
N TRP A 27 -0.37 -9.68 5.43
CA TRP A 27 0.60 -8.94 6.23
C TRP A 27 0.67 -7.48 5.78
N PHE A 28 0.89 -6.55 6.72
CA PHE A 28 0.88 -5.11 6.50
C PHE A 28 2.29 -4.52 6.63
N TRP A 29 2.66 -3.67 5.67
CA TRP A 29 3.88 -2.85 5.72
C TRP A 29 3.70 -1.71 6.76
N PRO A 30 4.74 -1.31 7.52
CA PRO A 30 6.17 -1.51 7.27
C PRO A 30 6.78 -2.80 7.81
N GLU A 31 6.15 -3.40 8.81
CA GLU A 31 6.76 -4.51 9.55
C GLU A 31 6.48 -5.89 8.92
N PHE A 32 5.54 -5.95 7.97
CA PHE A 32 5.06 -7.18 7.36
C PHE A 32 4.56 -8.18 8.42
N ILE A 33 3.70 -7.68 9.30
CA ILE A 33 3.00 -8.46 10.34
C ILE A 33 1.49 -8.41 10.12
N SER A 34 0.73 -9.20 10.88
CA SER A 34 -0.73 -9.26 10.76
C SER A 34 -1.45 -8.05 11.39
N GLU A 35 -0.75 -7.25 12.20
CA GLU A 35 -1.30 -6.03 12.78
C GLU A 35 -1.40 -4.93 11.72
N VAL A 36 -2.56 -4.28 11.66
CA VAL A 36 -2.85 -3.23 10.69
C VAL A 36 -2.25 -1.92 11.17
N SER A 37 -1.31 -1.36 10.41
CA SER A 37 -0.77 -0.02 10.64
C SER A 37 -0.58 0.73 9.32
N PRO A 38 -0.74 2.07 9.33
CA PRO A 38 -0.45 2.87 8.15
C PRO A 38 1.06 2.90 7.95
N GLY A 39 1.46 2.66 6.71
CA GLY A 39 2.85 2.74 6.33
C GLY A 39 3.38 4.18 6.26
N PHE A 40 2.54 5.06 5.72
CA PHE A 40 2.73 6.51 5.78
C PHE A 40 1.49 7.09 6.41
N SER A 41 1.67 8.00 7.38
CA SER A 41 0.56 8.63 8.07
C SER A 41 0.63 10.14 7.97
N MET A 42 -0.55 10.77 8.00
CA MET A 42 -0.70 12.23 7.92
C MET A 42 0.05 12.81 6.70
N THR A 43 -0.08 12.15 5.55
CA THR A 43 0.60 12.56 4.31
C THR A 43 -0.24 13.60 3.58
N PRO A 44 0.26 14.83 3.36
CA PRO A 44 -0.50 15.85 2.66
C PRO A 44 -0.66 15.53 1.18
N MET A 45 -1.91 15.52 0.70
CA MET A 45 -2.27 15.49 -0.71
C MET A 45 -3.01 16.77 -1.07
N PRO A 46 -2.31 17.85 -1.43
CA PRO A 46 -2.95 19.09 -1.83
C PRO A 46 -3.82 18.90 -3.06
N ARG A 47 -4.80 19.79 -3.25
CA ARG A 47 -5.63 19.84 -4.45
C ARG A 47 -4.75 19.88 -5.70
N GLY A 48 -5.05 19.01 -6.66
CA GLY A 48 -4.29 18.90 -7.90
C GLY A 48 -2.97 18.15 -7.76
N PHE A 49 -2.69 17.54 -6.59
CA PHE A 49 -1.56 16.64 -6.43
C PHE A 49 -1.62 15.53 -7.48
N SER A 50 -0.47 15.24 -8.09
CA SER A 50 -0.32 14.14 -9.03
C SER A 50 1.06 13.53 -8.86
N MET A 51 1.10 12.21 -8.78
CA MET A 51 2.33 11.43 -8.80
C MET A 51 2.22 10.28 -9.81
N SER A 52 3.31 10.01 -10.51
CA SER A 52 3.44 8.89 -11.46
C SER A 52 4.78 8.21 -11.26
N ASP A 53 4.79 6.88 -11.38
CA ASP A 53 6.00 6.05 -11.37
C ASP A 53 6.89 6.18 -10.12
N VAL A 54 6.27 6.38 -8.96
CA VAL A 54 6.99 6.43 -7.69
C VAL A 54 7.24 5.02 -7.16
N VAL A 55 8.49 4.77 -6.75
CA VAL A 55 8.88 3.61 -5.94
C VAL A 55 8.80 4.00 -4.48
N PHE A 56 7.81 3.47 -3.75
CA PHE A 56 7.59 3.80 -2.34
C PHE A 56 8.60 3.13 -1.40
N PHE A 57 8.95 1.88 -1.66
CA PHE A 57 9.98 1.18 -0.93
C PHE A 57 10.61 0.11 -1.82
N ARG A 58 11.80 -0.31 -1.42
CA ARG A 58 12.46 -1.53 -1.90
C ARG A 58 12.69 -2.40 -0.69
N MET A 59 12.36 -3.68 -0.80
CA MET A 59 12.68 -4.65 0.22
C MET A 59 13.52 -5.76 -0.40
N GLU A 60 14.44 -6.28 0.39
CA GLU A 60 15.04 -7.58 0.09
C GLU A 60 14.08 -8.65 0.60
N LEU A 61 13.83 -9.65 -0.24
CA LEU A 61 13.00 -10.78 0.16
C LEU A 61 13.77 -11.62 1.17
N PRO A 62 13.20 -11.91 2.35
CA PRO A 62 13.85 -12.82 3.29
C PRO A 62 14.02 -14.20 2.66
N GLY A 63 15.11 -14.91 2.99
CA GLY A 63 15.31 -16.28 2.54
C GLY A 63 14.23 -17.22 3.11
N GLY A 64 13.79 -18.19 2.31
CA GLY A 64 12.81 -19.20 2.74
C GLY A 64 11.34 -18.81 2.54
N LEU A 65 11.07 -17.80 1.73
CA LEU A 65 9.71 -17.48 1.30
C LEU A 65 9.08 -18.67 0.53
N PRO A 66 7.80 -19.00 0.80
CA PRO A 66 7.12 -20.05 0.06
C PRO A 66 6.98 -19.71 -1.42
N THR A 67 7.24 -20.69 -2.29
CA THR A 67 6.88 -20.62 -3.71
C THR A 67 5.38 -20.37 -3.85
N GLY A 68 5.00 -19.50 -4.79
CA GLY A 68 3.60 -19.21 -5.10
C GLY A 68 3.34 -17.76 -5.47
N THR A 69 2.06 -17.42 -5.57
CA THR A 69 1.61 -16.08 -5.95
C THR A 69 1.39 -15.23 -4.71
N TYR A 70 2.10 -14.10 -4.67
CA TYR A 70 1.94 -13.02 -3.72
C TYR A 70 1.09 -11.92 -4.35
N THR A 71 0.13 -11.39 -3.61
CA THR A 71 -0.69 -10.25 -4.06
C THR A 71 -0.40 -9.04 -3.20
N TRP A 72 0.06 -7.96 -3.82
CA TRP A 72 0.25 -6.66 -3.20
C TRP A 72 -1.00 -5.80 -3.33
N PHE A 73 -1.31 -5.09 -2.25
CA PHE A 73 -2.41 -4.15 -2.14
C PHE A 73 -1.92 -2.80 -1.62
N ALA A 74 -2.49 -1.71 -2.12
CA ALA A 74 -2.27 -0.39 -1.55
C ALA A 74 -3.54 0.46 -1.65
N MET A 75 -3.83 1.24 -0.61
CA MET A 75 -5.00 2.12 -0.57
C MET A 75 -4.76 3.31 0.37
N PHE A 76 -5.19 4.49 -0.07
CA PHE A 76 -5.28 5.68 0.77
C PHE A 76 -6.61 5.73 1.53
N PHE A 77 -6.51 6.08 2.80
CA PHE A 77 -7.62 6.38 3.71
C PHE A 77 -7.48 7.82 4.21
N GLY A 78 -8.58 8.46 4.61
CA GLY A 78 -8.50 9.76 5.29
C GLY A 78 -7.72 9.66 6.59
N TYR A 79 -6.86 10.62 6.90
CA TYR A 79 -6.02 10.61 8.10
C TYR A 79 -6.83 10.33 9.39
N GLY A 80 -6.41 9.31 10.15
CA GLY A 80 -7.03 8.93 11.41
C GLY A 80 -8.45 8.34 11.26
N SER A 81 -8.87 8.02 10.04
CA SER A 81 -10.16 7.44 9.71
C SER A 81 -10.01 6.11 8.97
N GLN A 82 -11.09 5.35 8.87
CA GLN A 82 -11.16 4.17 7.99
C GLN A 82 -11.96 4.45 6.71
N ASP A 83 -12.16 5.72 6.37
CA ASP A 83 -12.85 6.12 5.16
C ASP A 83 -11.89 6.02 3.97
N ALA A 84 -12.17 5.11 3.05
CA ALA A 84 -11.39 4.95 1.83
C ALA A 84 -11.56 6.18 0.92
N VAL A 85 -10.44 6.78 0.52
CA VAL A 85 -10.41 7.99 -0.34
C VAL A 85 -9.79 7.73 -1.71
N SER A 86 -9.51 6.47 -2.02
CA SER A 86 -8.92 6.02 -3.29
C SER A 86 -9.47 4.66 -3.70
N ASN A 87 -9.20 4.25 -4.94
CA ASN A 87 -9.41 2.87 -5.36
C ASN A 87 -8.30 1.97 -4.82
N LEU A 88 -8.61 0.68 -4.63
CA LEU A 88 -7.61 -0.31 -4.27
C LEU A 88 -6.64 -0.54 -5.43
N ALA A 89 -5.35 -0.27 -5.21
CA ALA A 89 -4.29 -0.70 -6.10
C ALA A 89 -3.94 -2.16 -5.82
N ARG A 90 -3.71 -2.95 -6.87
CA ARG A 90 -3.35 -4.36 -6.79
C ARG A 90 -2.24 -4.71 -7.77
N SER A 91 -1.31 -5.56 -7.35
CA SER A 91 -0.32 -6.19 -8.23
C SER A 91 -0.02 -7.60 -7.77
N ASP A 92 0.02 -8.55 -8.71
CA ASP A 92 0.40 -9.93 -8.41
C ASP A 92 1.87 -10.17 -8.79
N TRP A 93 2.57 -10.98 -8.01
CA TRP A 93 3.94 -11.43 -8.27
C TRP A 93 4.05 -12.92 -7.94
N THR A 94 4.63 -13.71 -8.84
CA THR A 94 4.84 -15.14 -8.59
C THR A 94 6.32 -15.39 -8.31
N PHE A 95 6.58 -16.03 -7.17
CA PHE A 95 7.89 -16.52 -6.79
C PHE A 95 7.96 -18.01 -7.11
N GLU A 96 8.98 -18.40 -7.88
CA GLU A 96 9.26 -19.79 -8.28
C GLU A 96 10.36 -20.40 -7.41
#